data_AF-A0A2A4VKY6-F1
#
_entry.id   AF-A0A2A4VKY6-F1
#
_cell.length_a   1.000
_cell.length_b   1.000
_cell.length_c   1.000
_cell.angle_alpha   90.00
_cell.angle_beta   90.00
_cell.angle_gamma   90.00
#
_symmetry.space_group_name_H-M   'P 1'
#
loop_
_entity.id
_entity.type
_entity.pdbx_description
1 polymer ?
#
loop_
_entity_poly.entity_id
_entity_poly.type
_entity_poly.pdbx_seq_one_letter_code
_entity_poly.pdbx_strand_id
1 'polypeptide(L)'
;MEREIDFFPRKIDKQTLLDLLCIAIEQTNAELKISEATNSEFTYPLTAELFEMVLDALGVPDKKEYREGLEALFYDSWALENKFKTVHAFYDELIYCVEEYHDVDEALK
;
A
#
# COMPACT_ATOMS: atom_id res chain seq x y z
N MET A 1 17.19 -27.12 15.46
CA MET A 1 17.31 -25.82 16.14
C MET A 1 16.80 -24.80 15.16
N GLU A 2 15.53 -24.40 15.30
CA GLU A 2 14.94 -23.35 14.47
C GLU A 2 15.66 -22.03 14.80
N ARG A 3 16.03 -21.26 13.78
CA ARG A 3 16.56 -19.92 13.98
C ARG A 3 15.39 -19.03 14.37
N GLU A 4 15.34 -18.63 15.64
CA GLU A 4 14.57 -17.45 16.03
C GLU A 4 15.23 -16.24 15.37
N ILE A 5 14.56 -15.67 14.38
CA ILE A 5 14.92 -14.38 13.80
C ILE A 5 14.14 -13.35 14.62
N ASP A 6 14.85 -12.55 15.43
CA ASP A 6 14.26 -11.35 16.03
C ASP A 6 13.86 -10.40 14.89
N PHE A 7 12.58 -10.42 14.53
CA PHE A 7 12.01 -9.41 13.64
C PHE A 7 11.95 -8.10 14.42
N PHE A 8 13.00 -7.29 14.32
CA PHE A 8 12.88 -5.89 14.70
C PHE A 8 11.78 -5.27 13.83
N PRO A 9 10.78 -4.57 14.41
CA PRO A 9 9.84 -3.79 13.62
C PRO A 9 10.67 -2.81 12.79
N ARG A 10 10.66 -2.99 11.47
CA ARG A 10 11.41 -2.11 10.56
C ARG A 10 10.76 -0.74 10.62
N LYS A 11 11.37 0.19 11.35
CA LYS A 11 10.95 1.59 11.34
C LYS A 11 11.46 2.23 10.05
N ILE A 12 10.58 2.41 9.09
CA ILE A 12 10.82 3.31 7.94
C ILE A 12 10.16 4.66 8.24
N ASP A 13 10.72 5.75 7.73
CA ASP A 13 10.13 7.07 7.92
C ASP A 13 8.95 7.31 6.96
N LYS A 14 8.14 8.34 7.27
CA LYS A 14 6.98 8.77 6.46
C LYS A 14 7.36 9.06 5.01
N GLN A 15 8.54 9.63 4.75
CA GLN A 15 8.96 9.95 3.39
C GLN A 15 9.17 8.67 2.57
N THR A 16 9.81 7.66 3.17
CA THR A 16 10.03 6.35 2.56
C THR A 16 8.70 5.65 2.25
N LEU A 17 7.70 5.75 3.15
CA LEU A 17 6.35 5.24 2.90
C LEU A 17 5.68 5.93 1.71
N LEU A 18 5.75 7.27 1.66
CA LEU A 18 5.20 8.05 0.56
C LEU A 18 5.88 7.72 -0.77
N ASP A 19 7.20 7.51 -0.76
CA ASP A 19 7.95 7.13 -1.96
C ASP A 19 7.51 5.74 -2.46
N LEU A 20 7.35 4.76 -1.57
CA LEU A 20 6.85 3.42 -1.91
C LEU A 20 5.42 3.48 -2.49
N LEU A 21 4.53 4.23 -1.84
CA LEU A 21 3.17 4.45 -2.33
C LEU A 21 3.16 5.12 -3.69
N CYS A 22 4.00 6.12 -3.91
CA CYS A 22 4.13 6.81 -5.18
C CYS A 22 4.56 5.84 -6.29
N ILE A 23 5.54 4.97 -6.02
CA ILE A 23 5.98 3.94 -6.99
C ILE A 23 4.84 2.98 -7.31
N ALA A 24 4.15 2.44 -6.29
CA ALA A 24 3.03 1.53 -6.49
C ALA A 24 1.91 2.19 -7.32
N ILE A 25 1.53 3.42 -6.97
CA ILE A 25 0.54 4.23 -7.68
C ILE A 25 0.91 4.45 -9.15
N GLU A 26 2.16 4.83 -9.43
CA GLU A 26 2.60 5.08 -10.80
C GLU A 26 2.64 3.79 -11.63
N GLN A 27 3.00 2.66 -11.01
CA GLN A 27 2.92 1.35 -11.65
C GLN A 27 1.48 0.99 -11.99
N THR A 28 0.54 1.14 -11.06
CA THR A 28 -0.88 0.90 -11.31
C THR A 28 -1.44 1.84 -12.40
N ASN A 29 -1.08 3.11 -12.38
CA ASN A 29 -1.49 4.07 -13.42
C ASN A 29 -0.94 3.68 -14.80
N ALA A 30 0.28 3.15 -14.86
CA ALA A 30 0.87 2.68 -16.10
C ALA A 30 0.25 1.35 -16.57
N GLU A 31 -0.08 0.43 -15.65
CA GLU A 31 -0.85 -0.79 -15.92
C GLU A 31 -2.15 -0.48 -16.63
N LEU A 32 -2.94 0.45 -16.07
CA LEU A 32 -4.24 0.84 -16.63
C LEU A 32 -4.08 1.41 -18.05
N LYS A 33 -3.13 2.32 -18.25
CA LYS A 33 -2.86 2.91 -19.57
C LYS A 33 -2.44 1.87 -20.61
N ILE A 34 -1.61 0.91 -20.24
CA ILE A 34 -1.19 -0.18 -21.14
C ILE A 34 -2.38 -1.08 -21.44
N SER A 35 -3.17 -1.42 -20.42
CA SER A 35 -4.34 -2.28 -20.57
C SER A 35 -5.36 -1.68 -21.52
N GLU A 36 -5.63 -0.38 -21.37
CA GLU A 36 -6.48 0.40 -22.27
C GLU A 36 -5.90 0.48 -23.70
N ALA A 37 -4.60 0.77 -23.84
CA ALA A 37 -3.97 0.92 -25.15
C ALA A 37 -3.91 -0.40 -25.93
N THR A 38 -3.83 -1.53 -25.23
CA THR A 38 -3.71 -2.87 -25.82
C THR A 38 -5.03 -3.62 -25.90
N ASN A 39 -6.10 -3.12 -25.25
CA ASN A 39 -7.35 -3.85 -25.01
C ASN A 39 -7.11 -5.25 -24.43
N SER A 40 -6.14 -5.37 -23.53
CA SER A 40 -5.78 -6.62 -22.86
C SER A 40 -5.42 -6.36 -21.41
N GLU A 41 -5.63 -7.33 -20.53
CA GLU A 41 -5.19 -7.19 -19.14
C GLU A 41 -3.66 -7.14 -19.08
N PHE A 42 -3.13 -6.13 -18.38
CA PHE A 42 -1.71 -5.98 -18.12
C PHE A 42 -1.47 -5.68 -16.65
N THR A 43 -0.50 -6.38 -16.05
CA THR A 43 -0.08 -6.21 -14.65
C THR A 43 1.44 -6.05 -14.61
N TYR A 44 1.94 -4.96 -14.05
CA TYR A 44 3.32 -4.77 -13.68
C TYR A 44 3.67 -5.76 -12.56
N PRO A 45 4.79 -6.49 -12.69
CA PRO A 45 5.28 -7.29 -11.59
C PRO A 45 5.65 -6.36 -10.43
N LEU A 46 5.27 -6.75 -9.20
CA LEU A 46 5.63 -6.10 -7.92
C LEU A 46 4.71 -4.99 -7.40
N THR A 47 3.66 -4.58 -8.13
CA THR A 47 2.74 -3.53 -7.64
C THR A 47 2.10 -3.93 -6.30
N ALA A 48 1.60 -5.16 -6.22
CA ALA A 48 0.99 -5.70 -5.00
C ALA A 48 2.01 -5.85 -3.87
N GLU A 49 3.19 -6.38 -4.19
CA GLU A 49 4.27 -6.61 -3.23
C GLU A 49 4.79 -5.28 -2.65
N LEU A 50 4.83 -4.21 -3.44
CA LEU A 50 5.18 -2.87 -2.95
C LEU A 50 4.14 -2.34 -1.96
N PHE A 51 2.85 -2.55 -2.25
CA PHE A 51 1.79 -2.15 -1.33
C PHE A 51 1.81 -3.00 -0.05
N GLU A 52 2.07 -4.31 -0.15
CA GLU A 52 2.27 -5.18 1.01
C GLU A 52 3.45 -4.69 1.90
N MET A 53 4.56 -4.24 1.30
CA MET A 53 5.67 -3.65 2.06
C MET A 53 5.26 -2.38 2.83
N VAL A 54 4.35 -1.58 2.28
CA VAL A 54 3.77 -0.41 2.98
C VAL A 54 2.96 -0.88 4.18
N LEU A 55 2.09 -1.88 4.00
CA LEU A 55 1.29 -2.44 5.09
C LEU A 55 2.15 -3.07 6.20
N ASP A 56 3.21 -3.79 5.82
CA ASP A 56 4.19 -4.33 6.77
C ASP A 56 4.84 -3.23 7.60
N ALA A 57 5.23 -2.13 6.96
CA ALA A 57 5.86 -0.99 7.62
C ALA A 57 4.90 -0.23 8.56
N LEU A 58 3.60 -0.21 8.22
CA LEU A 58 2.55 0.33 9.08
C LEU A 58 2.17 -0.62 10.23
N GLY A 59 2.75 -1.83 10.28
CA GLY A 59 2.49 -2.81 11.32
C GLY A 59 1.16 -3.57 11.14
N VAL A 60 0.57 -3.54 9.95
CA VAL A 60 -0.66 -4.28 9.65
C VAL A 60 -0.37 -5.78 9.63
N PRO A 61 -1.07 -6.61 10.41
CA PRO A 61 -0.81 -8.05 10.45
C PRO A 61 -0.96 -8.70 9.06
N ASP A 62 -0.09 -9.67 8.77
CA ASP A 62 -0.16 -10.47 7.54
C ASP A 62 -1.27 -11.52 7.61
N LYS A 63 -2.52 -11.04 7.60
CA LYS A 63 -3.71 -11.87 7.43
C LYS A 63 -4.72 -11.16 6.55
N LYS A 64 -5.39 -11.96 5.72
CA LYS A 64 -6.40 -11.49 4.77
C LYS A 64 -7.47 -10.58 5.41
N GLU A 65 -7.96 -10.94 6.60
CA GLU A 65 -9.00 -10.19 7.33
C GLU A 65 -8.63 -8.73 7.67
N TYR A 66 -7.33 -8.41 7.74
CA TYR A 66 -6.83 -7.07 8.02
C TYR A 66 -6.39 -6.30 6.77
N ARG A 67 -6.02 -7.01 5.69
CA ARG A 67 -5.43 -6.41 4.48
C ARG A 67 -6.40 -6.23 3.33
N GLU A 68 -7.39 -7.11 3.17
CA GLU A 68 -8.32 -7.10 2.03
C GLU A 68 -9.04 -5.75 1.86
N GLY A 69 -9.43 -5.10 2.97
CA GLY A 69 -10.05 -3.78 2.92
C GLY A 69 -9.09 -2.64 2.51
N LEU A 70 -7.81 -2.74 2.90
CA LEU A 70 -6.78 -1.75 2.56
C LEU A 70 -6.29 -1.94 1.12
N GLU A 71 -6.21 -3.18 0.66
CA GLU A 71 -5.96 -3.51 -0.74
C GLU A 71 -7.10 -2.99 -1.62
N ALA A 72 -8.36 -3.17 -1.22
CA ALA A 72 -9.50 -2.60 -1.93
C ALA A 72 -9.47 -1.06 -1.92
N LEU A 73 -9.06 -0.42 -0.82
CA LEU A 73 -8.85 1.04 -0.78
C LEU A 73 -7.81 1.48 -1.83
N PHE A 74 -6.73 0.72 -2.01
CA PHE A 74 -5.73 1.01 -3.03
C PHE A 74 -6.24 0.75 -4.46
N TYR A 75 -6.73 -0.45 -4.77
CA TYR A 75 -7.11 -0.77 -6.14
C TYR A 75 -8.43 -0.11 -6.57
N ASP A 76 -9.46 -0.13 -5.73
CA ASP A 76 -10.77 0.40 -6.14
C ASP A 76 -10.80 1.92 -6.03
N SER A 77 -10.37 2.47 -4.89
CA SER A 77 -10.54 3.91 -4.64
C SER A 77 -9.46 4.77 -5.31
N TRP A 78 -8.20 4.32 -5.34
CA TRP A 78 -7.16 5.03 -6.10
C TRP A 78 -7.22 4.68 -7.58
N ALA A 79 -7.04 3.40 -7.94
CA ALA A 79 -6.78 3.04 -9.33
C ALA A 79 -8.01 3.16 -10.24
N LEU A 80 -9.17 2.68 -9.79
CA LEU A 80 -10.37 2.61 -10.63
C LEU A 80 -11.22 3.88 -10.51
N GLU A 81 -11.43 4.38 -9.30
CA GLU A 81 -12.37 5.46 -9.04
C GLU A 81 -11.72 6.85 -9.00
N ASN A 82 -10.37 6.91 -8.96
CA ASN A 82 -9.60 8.16 -8.91
C ASN A 82 -10.09 9.12 -7.81
N LYS A 83 -10.47 8.57 -6.65
CA LYS A 83 -11.05 9.31 -5.51
C LYS A 83 -10.05 10.28 -4.88
N PHE A 84 -8.76 9.98 -4.97
CA PHE A 84 -7.68 10.77 -4.38
C PHE A 84 -6.87 11.49 -5.46
N LYS A 85 -6.57 12.77 -5.22
CA LYS A 85 -5.83 13.60 -6.18
C LYS A 85 -4.33 13.63 -5.95
N THR A 86 -3.87 13.19 -4.78
CA THR A 86 -2.47 13.22 -4.37
C THR A 86 -2.14 11.99 -3.54
N VAL A 87 -0.88 11.54 -3.62
CA VAL A 87 -0.35 10.44 -2.78
C VAL A 87 -0.52 10.77 -1.29
N HIS A 88 -0.39 12.05 -0.91
CA HIS A 88 -0.60 12.48 0.48
C HIS A 88 -2.05 12.30 0.94
N ALA A 89 -3.04 12.66 0.11
CA ALA A 89 -4.44 12.47 0.46
C ALA A 89 -4.81 10.99 0.60
N PHE A 90 -4.21 10.14 -0.24
CA PHE A 90 -4.35 8.68 -0.10
C PHE A 90 -3.66 8.17 1.17
N TYR A 91 -2.44 8.65 1.46
CA TYR A 91 -1.71 8.29 2.68
C TYR A 91 -2.51 8.64 3.94
N ASP A 92 -3.06 9.85 4.01
CA ASP A 92 -3.83 10.28 5.18
C ASP A 92 -5.08 9.39 5.41
N GLU A 93 -5.78 9.01 4.33
CA GLU A 93 -6.91 8.07 4.43
C GLU A 93 -6.44 6.65 4.81
N LEU A 94 -5.34 6.18 4.23
CA LEU A 94 -4.76 4.87 4.57
C LEU A 94 -4.40 4.82 6.05
N ILE A 95 -3.74 5.84 6.59
CA ILE A 95 -3.43 5.93 8.02
C ILE A 95 -4.70 5.95 8.85
N TYR A 96 -5.70 6.76 8.49
CA TYR A 96 -6.99 6.77 9.18
C TYR A 96 -7.63 5.38 9.26
N CYS A 97 -7.69 4.66 8.13
CA CYS A 97 -8.22 3.31 8.09
C CYS A 97 -7.38 2.34 8.94
N VAL A 98 -6.05 2.42 8.88
CA VAL A 98 -5.21 1.54 9.72
C VAL A 98 -5.42 1.85 11.20
N GLU A 99 -5.52 3.12 11.59
CA GLU A 99 -5.75 3.55 12.98
C GLU A 99 -7.12 3.15 13.53
N GLU A 100 -8.15 3.04 12.69
CA GLU A 100 -9.46 2.54 13.12
C GLU A 100 -9.43 1.06 13.55
N TYR A 101 -8.47 0.28 13.03
CA TYR A 101 -8.38 -1.17 13.28
C TYR A 101 -7.13 -1.59 14.06
N HIS A 102 -6.08 -0.75 14.11
CA HIS A 102 -4.76 -1.06 14.66
C HIS A 102 -4.10 0.17 15.31
N ASP A 103 -3.21 -0.07 16.28
CA ASP A 103 -2.44 1.01 16.91
C ASP A 103 -1.21 1.34 16.03
N VAL A 104 -1.25 2.45 15.29
CA VAL A 104 -0.16 2.89 14.40
C VAL A 104 0.92 3.63 15.21
N ASP A 105 2.20 3.34 14.94
CA ASP A 105 3.34 4.04 15.57
C ASP A 105 3.21 5.56 15.38
N GLU A 106 3.26 6.33 16.48
CA GLU A 106 3.12 7.79 16.45
C GLU A 106 4.15 8.47 15.53
N ALA A 107 5.30 7.85 15.27
CA ALA A 107 6.31 8.40 14.37
C ALA A 107 5.88 8.40 12.88
N LEU A 108 4.79 7.71 12.54
CA LEU A 108 4.24 7.58 11.18
C LEU A 108 3.02 8.46 10.94
N LYS A 109 2.46 9.08 11.99
CA LYS A 109 1.35 10.05 11.89
C LYS A 109 1.87 11.38 11.33
#